data_AF-A0A4Q5SXI4-F1
#
_entry.id   AF-A0A4Q5SXI4-F1
#
_cell.length_a   1.000
_cell.length_b   1.000
_cell.length_c   1.000
_cell.angle_alpha   90.00
_cell.angle_beta   90.00
_cell.angle_gamma   90.00
#
_symmetry.space_group_name_H-M   'P 1'
#
loop_
_entity.id
_entity.type
_entity.pdbx_description
1 polymer ?
#
loop_
_entity_poly.entity_id
_entity_poly.type
_entity_poly.pdbx_seq_one_letter_code
_entity_poly.pdbx_strand_id
1 'polypeptide(L)'
;MKEQIPDFQKIMYPALSTLGNGAPFTAQELIGHLAKHFQLTDAHLAIMVPSGQQPLFKNRVTWAVTYLKKAGLLKAIKRGVYQITEAGAAILKQNINYINLAYLERFDAYKEWTGSFGKPEEATTPEEKVIVSETPEELIGESLARVHASIAADLLETLKQKTPAQFEKFVLLLLQGMGYGMMEEKAYEVVGQSGDFGIDGIIYQDKLGIDRIYVQAKKWNDNKVQSKEIRDFIGSLSLRGTNKGVFITTSRFTDDALKTAKMNPQNTIILIDGPKLADFAIQFNVGVQVKKQYELKDLDQDFFDEL
;
A
#
# COMPACT_ATOMS: atom_id res chain seq x y z
N MET A 1 7.62 8.17 11.99
CA MET A 1 6.64 7.28 12.67
C MET A 1 7.01 5.80 12.51
N LYS A 2 7.18 5.25 11.29
CA LYS A 2 7.65 3.86 11.07
C LYS A 2 8.97 3.55 11.80
N GLU A 3 9.93 4.46 11.75
CA GLU A 3 11.27 4.33 12.37
C GLU A 3 11.24 4.23 13.91
N GLN A 4 10.13 4.61 14.55
CA GLN A 4 9.96 4.51 16.00
C GLN A 4 9.43 3.13 16.44
N ILE A 5 9.01 2.29 15.48
CA ILE A 5 8.61 0.91 15.73
C ILE A 5 9.87 0.04 15.63
N PRO A 6 10.19 -0.77 16.65
CA PRO A 6 11.38 -1.62 16.61
C PRO A 6 11.30 -2.61 15.43
N ASP A 7 12.45 -2.90 14.82
CA ASP A 7 12.56 -4.00 13.86
C ASP A 7 12.41 -5.36 14.56
N PHE A 8 12.21 -6.41 13.77
CA PHE A 8 11.98 -7.76 14.32
C PHE A 8 13.20 -8.28 15.10
N GLN A 9 14.44 -7.85 14.81
CA GLN A 9 15.63 -8.25 15.56
C GLN A 9 15.65 -7.61 16.95
N LYS A 10 15.38 -6.31 17.05
CA LYS A 10 15.20 -5.59 18.34
C LYS A 10 14.11 -6.17 19.21
N ILE A 11 13.09 -6.79 18.61
CA ILE A 11 12.01 -7.46 19.34
C ILE A 11 12.44 -8.82 19.92
N MET A 12 13.42 -9.52 19.32
CA MET A 12 13.74 -10.91 19.69
C MET A 12 14.08 -11.09 21.17
N TYR A 13 15.00 -10.28 21.71
CA TYR A 13 15.37 -10.42 23.12
C TYR A 13 14.23 -10.05 24.08
N PRO A 14 13.55 -8.89 23.95
CA PRO A 14 12.38 -8.57 24.77
C PRO A 14 11.25 -9.61 24.67
N ALA A 15 11.03 -10.19 23.49
CA ALA A 15 10.07 -11.28 23.31
C ALA A 15 10.49 -12.51 24.12
N LEU A 16 11.74 -12.97 23.97
CA LEU A 16 12.25 -14.11 24.74
C LEU A 16 12.18 -13.85 26.26
N SER A 17 12.58 -12.66 26.69
CA SER A 17 12.58 -12.23 28.10
C SER A 17 11.17 -12.20 28.71
N THR A 18 10.16 -11.77 27.94
CA THR A 18 8.75 -11.76 28.38
C THR A 18 8.26 -13.17 28.73
N LEU A 19 8.71 -14.19 27.99
CA LEU A 19 8.39 -15.59 28.27
C LEU A 19 9.33 -16.25 29.31
N GLY A 20 10.25 -15.48 29.92
CA GLY A 20 11.31 -16.00 30.79
C GLY A 20 10.82 -16.65 32.09
N ASN A 21 9.59 -16.39 32.50
CA ASN A 21 8.95 -17.05 33.66
C ASN A 21 8.52 -18.51 33.36
N GLY A 22 8.68 -18.97 32.12
CA GLY A 22 8.27 -20.31 31.71
C GLY A 22 6.78 -20.48 31.48
N ALA A 23 5.94 -19.46 31.69
CA ALA A 23 4.51 -19.55 31.42
C ALA A 23 4.23 -19.48 29.91
N PRO A 24 3.21 -20.20 29.39
CA PRO A 24 2.74 -20.01 28.03
C PRO A 24 2.11 -18.62 27.84
N PHE A 25 2.40 -17.96 26.71
CA PHE A 25 1.82 -16.68 26.30
C PHE A 25 1.12 -16.83 24.96
N THR A 26 -0.09 -16.29 24.85
CA THR A 26 -0.73 -16.10 23.54
C THR A 26 0.01 -15.05 22.72
N ALA A 27 -0.13 -15.11 21.39
CA ALA A 27 0.40 -14.11 20.48
C ALA A 27 -0.10 -12.70 20.83
N GLN A 28 -1.37 -12.58 21.21
CA GLN A 28 -1.98 -11.31 21.57
C GLN A 28 -1.42 -10.75 22.88
N GLU A 29 -1.25 -11.58 23.90
CA GLU A 29 -0.62 -11.16 25.16
C GLU A 29 0.83 -10.72 24.94
N LEU A 30 1.59 -11.47 24.12
CA LEU A 30 2.97 -11.14 23.80
C LEU A 30 3.07 -9.79 23.07
N ILE A 31 2.22 -9.57 22.05
CA ILE A 31 2.15 -8.28 21.34
C ILE A 31 1.81 -7.15 22.32
N GLY A 32 0.83 -7.35 23.21
CA GLY A 32 0.44 -6.35 24.20
C GLY A 32 1.55 -6.00 25.20
N HIS A 33 2.29 -7.00 25.69
CA HIS A 33 3.44 -6.79 26.58
C HIS A 33 4.57 -6.05 25.86
N LEU A 34 4.89 -6.45 24.63
CA LEU A 34 5.95 -5.80 23.84
C LEU A 34 5.58 -4.37 23.45
N ALA A 35 4.32 -4.11 23.09
CA ALA A 35 3.85 -2.75 22.80
C ALA A 35 4.06 -1.82 24.01
N LYS A 36 3.77 -2.30 25.23
CA LYS A 36 4.04 -1.56 26.47
C LYS A 36 5.54 -1.39 26.72
N HIS A 37 6.33 -2.44 26.53
CA HIS A 37 7.79 -2.40 26.70
C HIS A 37 8.45 -1.32 25.80
N PHE A 38 8.01 -1.23 24.54
CA PHE A 38 8.50 -0.25 23.57
C PHE A 38 7.76 1.09 23.60
N GLN A 39 6.82 1.29 24.54
CA GLN A 39 6.07 2.53 24.71
C GLN A 39 5.34 2.97 23.42
N LEU A 40 4.75 2.01 22.69
CA LEU A 40 4.05 2.28 21.44
C LEU A 40 2.67 2.89 21.69
N THR A 41 2.31 3.88 20.88
CA THR A 41 1.00 4.54 20.90
C THR A 41 0.01 3.81 19.98
N ASP A 42 -1.28 4.10 20.10
CA ASP A 42 -2.30 3.59 19.18
C ASP A 42 -2.02 3.97 17.72
N ALA A 43 -1.46 5.16 17.50
CA ALA A 43 -1.03 5.59 16.17
C ALA A 43 0.11 4.72 15.62
N HIS A 44 1.05 4.26 16.46
CA HIS A 44 2.08 3.32 16.05
C HIS A 44 1.49 1.94 15.74
N LEU A 45 0.57 1.45 16.57
CA LEU A 45 -0.08 0.15 16.39
C LEU A 45 -1.02 0.11 15.17
N ALA A 46 -1.51 1.25 14.72
CA ALA A 46 -2.33 1.40 13.51
C ALA A 46 -1.52 1.41 12.20
N ILE A 47 -0.19 1.51 12.25
CA ILE A 47 0.64 1.46 11.03
C ILE A 47 0.58 0.04 10.47
N MET A 48 0.19 -0.09 9.20
CA MET A 48 0.13 -1.35 8.47
C MET A 48 1.43 -1.62 7.72
N VAL A 49 1.71 -2.90 7.42
CA VAL A 49 2.72 -3.24 6.41
C VAL A 49 2.31 -2.68 5.04
N PRO A 50 3.24 -2.48 4.07
CA PRO A 50 2.89 -1.89 2.78
C PRO A 50 1.82 -2.66 1.99
N SER A 51 1.65 -3.97 2.22
CA SER A 51 0.56 -4.76 1.62
C SER A 51 -0.83 -4.45 2.19
N GLY A 52 -0.92 -3.71 3.30
CA GLY A 52 -2.17 -3.33 3.95
C GLY A 52 -2.90 -4.44 4.70
N GLN A 53 -2.39 -5.68 4.72
CA GLN A 53 -3.09 -6.83 5.28
C GLN A 53 -2.95 -6.97 6.80
N GLN A 54 -1.87 -6.47 7.39
CA GLN A 54 -1.62 -6.61 8.82
C GLN A 54 -0.91 -5.40 9.44
N PRO A 55 -1.10 -5.13 10.75
CA PRO A 55 -0.33 -4.14 11.48
C PRO A 55 1.17 -4.47 11.44
N LEU A 56 1.99 -3.46 11.19
CA LEU A 56 3.45 -3.56 11.06
C LEU A 56 4.09 -4.14 12.33
N PHE A 57 3.71 -3.64 13.50
CA PHE A 57 4.27 -4.14 14.76
C PHE A 57 3.90 -5.61 14.99
N LYS A 58 2.64 -5.99 14.71
CA LYS A 58 2.20 -7.39 14.77
C LYS A 58 3.04 -8.28 13.84
N ASN A 59 3.24 -7.85 12.60
CA ASN A 59 4.08 -8.57 11.63
C ASN A 59 5.50 -8.79 12.17
N ARG A 60 6.15 -7.73 12.65
CA ARG A 60 7.52 -7.80 13.19
C ARG A 60 7.62 -8.68 14.44
N VAL A 61 6.62 -8.68 15.33
CA VAL A 61 6.54 -9.62 16.46
C VAL A 61 6.41 -11.06 15.96
N THR A 62 5.53 -11.33 14.99
CA THR A 62 5.37 -12.66 14.39
C THR A 62 6.69 -13.16 13.81
N TRP A 63 7.42 -12.32 13.08
CA TRP A 63 8.74 -12.68 12.55
C TRP A 63 9.76 -12.94 13.66
N ALA A 64 9.85 -12.07 14.68
CA ALA A 64 10.72 -12.29 15.83
C ALA A 64 10.47 -13.65 16.48
N VAL A 65 9.19 -14.01 16.70
CA VAL A 65 8.79 -15.31 17.24
C VAL A 65 9.15 -16.45 16.29
N THR A 66 8.94 -16.31 14.98
CA THR A 66 9.33 -17.31 13.98
C THR A 66 10.83 -17.59 14.04
N TYR A 67 11.67 -16.56 14.03
CA TYR A 67 13.13 -16.70 14.13
C TYR A 67 13.55 -17.41 15.42
N LEU A 68 13.01 -16.98 16.58
CA LEU A 68 13.29 -17.61 17.87
C LEU A 68 12.82 -19.07 17.93
N LYS A 69 11.67 -19.40 17.35
CA LYS A 69 11.17 -20.79 17.24
C LYS A 69 12.08 -21.65 16.37
N LYS A 70 12.51 -21.13 15.22
CA LYS A 70 13.40 -21.85 14.30
C LYS A 70 14.80 -22.05 14.89
N ALA A 71 15.24 -21.16 15.78
CA ALA A 71 16.45 -21.36 16.59
C ALA A 71 16.25 -22.26 17.82
N GLY A 72 15.05 -22.81 18.05
CA GLY A 72 14.77 -23.70 19.17
C GLY A 72 14.67 -23.01 20.55
N LEU A 73 14.60 -21.67 20.57
CA LEU A 73 14.55 -20.87 21.81
C LEU A 73 13.13 -20.72 22.36
N LEU A 74 12.15 -20.80 21.46
CA LEU A 74 10.73 -20.85 21.77
C LEU A 74 10.11 -22.11 21.16
N LYS A 75 9.05 -22.61 21.79
CA LYS A 75 8.18 -23.64 21.25
C LYS A 75 6.74 -23.13 21.18
N ALA A 76 5.98 -23.62 20.20
CA ALA A 76 4.53 -23.43 20.19
C ALA A 76 3.90 -24.61 20.93
N ILE A 77 3.09 -24.31 21.96
CA ILE A 77 2.35 -25.33 22.73
C ILE A 77 1.05 -25.69 22.05
N LYS A 78 0.39 -24.69 21.47
CA LYS A 78 -0.75 -24.80 20.57
C LYS A 78 -0.74 -23.58 19.64
N ARG A 79 -1.65 -23.55 18.67
CA ARG A 79 -1.78 -22.43 17.73
C ARG A 79 -1.81 -21.09 18.47
N GLY A 80 -0.91 -20.19 18.07
CA GLY A 80 -0.80 -18.86 18.64
C GLY A 80 -0.40 -18.80 20.12
N VAL A 81 0.09 -19.89 20.73
CA VAL A 81 0.54 -19.92 22.13
C VAL A 81 1.97 -20.42 22.20
N TYR A 82 2.85 -19.59 22.75
CA TYR A 82 4.30 -19.81 22.77
C TYR A 82 4.78 -19.98 24.21
N GLN A 83 5.84 -20.77 24.38
CA GLN A 83 6.52 -20.96 25.66
C GLN A 83 8.03 -20.97 25.41
N ILE A 84 8.82 -20.46 26.35
CA ILE A 84 10.27 -20.56 26.29
C ILE A 84 10.74 -22.02 26.44
N THR A 85 11.81 -22.39 25.76
CA THR A 85 12.47 -23.69 25.93
C THR A 85 13.56 -23.63 26.98
N GLU A 86 14.13 -24.78 27.36
CA GLU A 86 15.30 -24.82 28.24
C GLU A 86 16.50 -24.07 27.64
N ALA A 87 16.71 -24.20 26.32
CA ALA A 87 17.74 -23.46 25.59
C ALA A 87 17.49 -21.94 25.65
N GLY A 88 16.25 -21.49 25.44
CA GLY A 88 15.88 -20.09 25.59
C GLY A 88 16.10 -19.56 27.02
N ALA A 89 15.71 -20.35 28.04
CA ALA A 89 15.90 -19.97 29.44
C ALA A 89 17.39 -19.91 29.83
N ALA A 90 18.23 -20.78 29.25
CA ALA A 90 19.68 -20.73 29.45
C ALA A 90 20.29 -19.44 28.90
N ILE A 91 19.76 -18.90 27.80
CA ILE A 91 20.19 -17.61 27.24
C ILE A 91 19.85 -16.44 28.17
N LEU A 92 18.67 -16.45 28.79
CA LEU A 92 18.28 -15.39 29.73
C LEU A 92 19.14 -15.34 31.01
N LYS A 93 19.86 -16.43 31.32
CA LYS A 93 20.86 -16.46 32.39
C LYS A 93 22.22 -15.87 31.98
N GLN A 94 22.43 -15.66 30.68
CA GLN A 94 23.63 -14.99 30.16
C GLN A 94 23.43 -13.47 30.27
N ASN A 95 24.53 -12.73 30.46
CA ASN A 95 24.50 -11.27 30.49
C ASN A 95 24.39 -10.67 29.07
N ILE A 96 23.33 -11.05 28.35
CA ILE A 96 23.00 -10.49 27.04
C ILE A 96 21.70 -9.70 27.14
N ASN A 97 21.56 -8.69 26.29
CA ASN A 97 20.39 -7.81 26.21
C ASN A 97 19.87 -7.64 24.77
N TYR A 98 20.43 -8.40 23.83
CA TYR A 98 20.13 -8.30 22.41
C TYR A 98 20.33 -9.65 21.71
N ILE A 99 19.40 -10.01 20.84
CA ILE A 99 19.45 -11.20 19.98
C ILE A 99 19.18 -10.72 18.55
N ASN A 100 20.05 -11.09 17.62
CA ASN A 100 19.95 -10.76 16.21
C ASN A 100 20.17 -12.02 15.36
N LEU A 101 20.00 -11.93 14.04
CA LEU A 101 20.18 -13.07 13.14
C LEU A 101 21.57 -13.71 13.28
N ALA A 102 22.62 -12.91 13.40
CA ALA A 102 23.99 -13.39 13.60
C ALA A 102 24.18 -14.15 14.92
N TYR A 103 23.46 -13.76 15.98
CA TYR A 103 23.44 -14.51 17.24
C TYR A 103 22.75 -15.86 17.06
N LEU A 104 21.68 -15.92 16.25
CA LEU A 104 20.94 -17.16 15.99
C LEU A 104 21.75 -18.19 15.18
N GLU A 105 22.77 -17.79 14.42
CA GLU A 105 23.69 -18.70 13.71
C GLU A 105 24.44 -19.68 14.62
N ARG A 106 24.45 -19.43 15.93
CA ARG A 106 25.05 -20.32 16.94
C ARG A 106 24.22 -21.58 17.19
N PHE A 107 22.96 -21.61 16.77
CA PHE A 107 22.06 -22.75 16.98
C PHE A 107 21.98 -23.61 15.72
N ASP A 108 22.21 -24.92 15.88
CA ASP A 108 22.17 -25.86 14.75
C ASP A 108 20.81 -25.89 14.05
N ALA A 109 19.72 -25.89 14.83
CA ALA A 109 18.35 -25.81 14.31
C ALA A 109 18.11 -24.58 13.41
N TYR A 110 18.75 -23.45 13.72
CA TYR A 110 18.65 -22.24 12.91
C TYR A 110 19.45 -22.37 11.61
N LYS A 111 20.68 -22.89 11.67
CA LYS A 111 21.53 -23.11 10.49
C LYS A 111 20.91 -24.11 9.50
N GLU A 112 20.27 -25.16 10.01
CA GLU A 112 19.54 -26.13 9.18
C GLU A 112 18.36 -25.45 8.46
N TRP A 113 17.61 -24.62 9.18
CA TRP A 113 16.50 -23.87 8.60
C TRP A 113 16.97 -22.87 7.54
N THR A 114 18.03 -22.09 7.80
CA THR A 114 18.56 -21.12 6.80
C THR A 114 19.22 -21.81 5.62
N GLY A 115 19.91 -22.93 5.83
CA GLY A 115 20.53 -23.74 4.77
C GLY A 115 19.52 -24.33 3.79
N SER A 116 18.25 -24.51 4.21
CA SER A 116 17.17 -24.99 3.34
C SER A 116 16.69 -23.97 2.28
N PHE A 117 17.06 -22.69 2.42
CA PHE A 117 16.67 -21.63 1.47
C PHE A 117 17.64 -21.47 0.28
N GLY A 118 18.64 -22.34 0.16
CA GLY A 118 19.73 -22.20 -0.80
C GLY A 118 20.73 -21.14 -0.30
N LYS A 119 22.03 -21.45 -0.34
CA LYS A 119 23.06 -20.46 -0.04
C LYS A 119 22.96 -19.32 -1.07
N PRO A 120 22.95 -18.04 -0.65
CA PRO A 120 23.34 -16.97 -1.56
C PRO A 120 24.74 -17.31 -2.06
N GLU A 121 24.95 -17.30 -3.37
CA GLU A 121 26.30 -17.33 -3.94
C GLU A 121 27.15 -16.28 -3.23
N GLU A 122 28.37 -16.67 -2.88
CA GLU A 122 29.33 -15.87 -2.12
C GLU A 122 29.46 -14.47 -2.70
N ALA A 123 28.91 -13.48 -1.99
CA ALA A 123 29.30 -12.09 -2.18
C ALA A 123 30.74 -11.95 -1.64
N THR A 124 31.70 -12.02 -2.56
CA THR A 124 33.10 -11.70 -2.33
C THR A 124 33.29 -10.21 -2.08
N THR A 125 32.93 -9.73 -0.89
CA THR A 125 33.47 -8.48 -0.33
C THR A 125 33.21 -8.42 1.18
N PRO A 126 34.24 -8.35 2.02
CA PRO A 126 34.09 -8.12 3.45
C PRO A 126 34.06 -6.61 3.70
N GLU A 127 32.88 -5.97 3.70
CA GLU A 127 32.58 -4.71 4.44
C GLU A 127 31.21 -4.15 4.05
N GLU A 128 30.18 -4.68 4.72
CA GLU A 128 29.00 -3.99 5.27
C GLU A 128 28.02 -5.11 5.61
N LYS A 129 27.94 -5.48 6.89
CA LYS A 129 26.87 -6.38 7.34
C LYS A 129 25.55 -5.65 7.09
N VAL A 130 24.86 -5.99 6.00
CA VAL A 130 23.50 -5.51 5.74
C VAL A 130 22.67 -5.82 6.99
N ILE A 131 22.31 -4.78 7.74
CA ILE A 131 21.45 -4.93 8.91
C ILE A 131 20.05 -5.19 8.35
N VAL A 132 19.70 -6.47 8.21
CA VAL A 132 18.35 -6.89 7.77
C VAL A 132 17.34 -6.46 8.83
N SER A 133 16.78 -5.26 8.68
CA SER A 133 15.84 -4.67 9.64
C SER A 133 14.38 -4.81 9.21
N GLU A 134 14.16 -5.20 7.95
CA GLU A 134 12.85 -5.36 7.34
C GLU A 134 12.49 -6.85 7.25
N THR A 135 11.21 -7.16 7.45
CA THR A 135 10.71 -8.51 7.22
C THR A 135 10.63 -8.79 5.71
N PRO A 136 10.63 -10.06 5.27
CA PRO A 136 10.46 -10.38 3.86
C PRO A 136 9.23 -9.73 3.22
N GLU A 137 8.11 -9.65 3.94
CA GLU A 137 6.90 -8.98 3.46
C GLU A 137 7.05 -7.46 3.34
N GLU A 138 7.76 -6.82 4.28
CA GLU A 138 8.10 -5.40 4.16
C GLU A 138 8.94 -5.16 2.91
N LEU A 139 9.99 -5.96 2.69
CA LEU A 139 10.87 -5.86 1.52
C LEU A 139 10.11 -6.02 0.19
N ILE A 140 9.23 -7.02 0.10
CA ILE A 140 8.40 -7.23 -1.08
C ILE A 140 7.44 -6.05 -1.27
N GLY A 141 6.74 -5.65 -0.20
CA GLY A 141 5.76 -4.56 -0.26
C GLY A 141 6.38 -3.23 -0.66
N GLU A 142 7.54 -2.89 -0.12
CA GLU A 142 8.28 -1.69 -0.53
C GLU A 142 8.80 -1.78 -1.96
N SER A 143 9.27 -2.94 -2.38
CA SER A 143 9.71 -3.15 -3.77
C SER A 143 8.55 -2.95 -4.74
N LEU A 144 7.37 -3.49 -4.41
CA LEU A 144 6.15 -3.28 -5.19
C LEU A 144 5.72 -1.81 -5.21
N ALA A 145 5.79 -1.11 -4.08
CA ALA A 145 5.48 0.32 -4.01
C ALA A 145 6.44 1.17 -4.87
N ARG A 146 7.75 0.83 -4.89
CA ARG A 146 8.74 1.49 -5.76
C ARG A 146 8.46 1.23 -7.23
N VAL A 147 8.15 -0.02 -7.60
CA VAL A 147 7.76 -0.38 -8.98
C VAL A 147 6.49 0.38 -9.38
N HIS A 148 5.49 0.42 -8.51
CA HIS A 148 4.25 1.17 -8.73
C HIS A 148 4.52 2.67 -8.97
N ALA A 149 5.32 3.30 -8.10
CA ALA A 149 5.69 4.70 -8.22
C ALA A 149 6.44 5.00 -9.54
N SER A 150 7.34 4.09 -9.96
CA SER A 150 8.04 4.19 -11.25
C SER A 150 7.05 4.13 -12.42
N ILE A 151 6.16 3.14 -12.43
CA ILE A 151 5.15 2.99 -13.49
C ILE A 151 4.23 4.20 -13.53
N ALA A 152 3.80 4.72 -12.37
CA ALA A 152 2.95 5.90 -12.29
C ALA A 152 3.63 7.14 -12.88
N ALA A 153 4.93 7.32 -12.62
CA ALA A 153 5.73 8.40 -13.20
C ALA A 153 5.86 8.25 -14.72
N ASP A 154 6.25 7.07 -15.21
CA ASP A 154 6.42 6.78 -16.64
C ASP A 154 5.09 6.96 -17.41
N LEU A 155 3.99 6.50 -16.83
CA LEU A 155 2.65 6.67 -17.38
C LEU A 155 2.28 8.16 -17.49
N LEU A 156 2.50 8.93 -16.42
CA LEU A 156 2.15 10.35 -16.41
C LEU A 156 3.01 11.15 -17.42
N GLU A 157 4.30 10.85 -17.52
CA GLU A 157 5.17 11.45 -18.53
C GLU A 157 4.69 11.11 -19.95
N THR A 158 4.34 9.84 -20.19
CA THR A 158 3.79 9.39 -21.48
C THR A 158 2.50 10.14 -21.82
N LEU A 159 1.59 10.35 -20.86
CA LEU A 159 0.36 11.10 -21.06
C LEU A 159 0.61 12.59 -21.34
N LYS A 160 1.60 13.22 -20.69
CA LYS A 160 1.99 14.61 -20.96
C LYS A 160 2.49 14.81 -22.39
N GLN A 161 3.09 13.78 -23.00
CA GLN A 161 3.57 13.81 -24.40
C GLN A 161 2.45 13.60 -25.45
N LYS A 162 1.23 13.22 -25.04
CA LYS A 162 0.09 13.07 -25.96
C LYS A 162 -0.53 14.41 -26.35
N THR A 163 -1.32 14.41 -27.43
CA THR A 163 -2.18 15.55 -27.77
C THR A 163 -3.36 15.66 -26.78
N PRO A 164 -4.00 16.83 -26.63
CA PRO A 164 -5.20 16.97 -25.80
C PRO A 164 -6.29 15.94 -26.12
N ALA A 165 -6.64 15.77 -27.40
CA ALA A 165 -7.64 14.78 -27.83
C ALA A 165 -7.24 13.32 -27.51
N GLN A 166 -5.95 12.98 -27.57
CA GLN A 166 -5.46 11.66 -27.16
C GLN A 166 -5.56 11.46 -25.65
N PHE A 167 -5.31 12.51 -24.87
CA PHE A 167 -5.46 12.49 -23.42
C PHE A 167 -6.94 12.36 -23.02
N GLU A 168 -7.82 13.12 -23.65
CA GLU A 168 -9.28 12.98 -23.49
C GLU A 168 -9.68 11.53 -23.72
N LYS A 169 -9.33 10.94 -24.87
CA LYS A 169 -9.59 9.53 -25.17
C LYS A 169 -9.08 8.57 -24.08
N PHE A 170 -7.88 8.80 -23.54
CA PHE A 170 -7.35 8.00 -22.44
C PHE A 170 -8.22 8.09 -21.18
N VAL A 171 -8.64 9.30 -20.80
CA VAL A 171 -9.54 9.52 -19.67
C VAL A 171 -10.85 8.75 -19.85
N LEU A 172 -11.35 8.61 -21.08
CA LEU A 172 -12.59 7.86 -21.34
C LEU A 172 -12.40 6.37 -21.13
N LEU A 173 -11.33 5.83 -21.66
CA LEU A 173 -10.95 4.43 -21.44
C LEU A 173 -10.76 4.14 -19.96
N LEU A 174 -10.19 5.10 -19.20
CA LEU A 174 -10.05 4.97 -17.76
C LEU A 174 -11.41 4.91 -17.06
N LEU A 175 -12.29 5.87 -17.32
CA LEU A 175 -13.61 5.91 -16.70
C LEU A 175 -14.44 4.67 -17.06
N GLN A 176 -14.32 4.17 -18.30
CA GLN A 176 -14.92 2.92 -18.72
C GLN A 176 -14.33 1.71 -17.97
N GLY A 177 -13.01 1.65 -17.81
CA GLY A 177 -12.32 0.62 -17.01
C GLY A 177 -12.73 0.63 -15.53
N MET A 178 -13.13 1.80 -15.02
CA MET A 178 -13.71 1.98 -13.68
C MET A 178 -15.20 1.58 -13.60
N GLY A 179 -15.83 1.23 -14.72
CA GLY A 179 -17.24 0.83 -14.81
C GLY A 179 -18.22 1.97 -15.09
N TYR A 180 -17.76 3.19 -15.34
CA TYR A 180 -18.63 4.28 -15.77
C TYR A 180 -19.00 4.15 -17.24
N GLY A 181 -20.24 4.50 -17.60
CA GLY A 181 -20.65 4.51 -19.00
C GLY A 181 -20.75 3.11 -19.63
N MET A 182 -21.08 2.07 -18.85
CA MET A 182 -21.25 0.70 -19.35
C MET A 182 -22.69 0.39 -19.84
N MET A 183 -23.59 1.38 -19.86
CA MET A 183 -25.01 1.18 -20.20
C MET A 183 -25.31 1.49 -21.68
N GLU A 184 -25.06 0.52 -22.56
CA GLU A 184 -25.40 0.53 -24.02
C GLU A 184 -24.68 1.60 -24.87
N GLU A 185 -24.86 1.56 -26.21
CA GLU A 185 -24.08 2.32 -27.23
C GLU A 185 -24.04 3.85 -27.07
N LYS A 186 -24.83 4.43 -26.16
CA LYS A 186 -24.94 5.88 -25.90
C LYS A 186 -24.44 6.32 -24.51
N ALA A 187 -23.82 5.43 -23.74
CA ALA A 187 -23.45 5.71 -22.35
C ALA A 187 -22.36 6.77 -22.17
N TYR A 188 -21.66 7.11 -23.25
CA TYR A 188 -20.64 8.14 -23.29
C TYR A 188 -20.78 8.99 -24.55
N GLU A 189 -20.87 10.31 -24.37
CA GLU A 189 -20.92 11.27 -25.47
C GLU A 189 -19.62 12.10 -25.48
N VAL A 190 -18.82 11.97 -26.55
CA VAL A 190 -17.69 12.86 -26.81
C VAL A 190 -18.27 14.21 -27.23
N VAL A 191 -18.14 15.21 -26.38
CA VAL A 191 -18.55 16.59 -26.64
C VAL A 191 -17.26 17.37 -26.83
N GLY A 192 -17.06 18.01 -27.97
CA GLY A 192 -15.75 18.55 -28.33
C GLY A 192 -15.76 19.55 -29.48
N GLN A 193 -16.92 20.14 -29.79
CA GLN A 193 -16.99 21.17 -30.81
C GLN A 193 -16.73 22.55 -30.17
N SER A 194 -16.12 23.46 -30.94
CA SER A 194 -15.98 24.87 -30.55
C SER A 194 -17.35 25.44 -30.20
N GLY A 195 -17.58 25.73 -28.92
CA GLY A 195 -18.87 26.18 -28.38
C GLY A 195 -19.33 25.44 -27.13
N ASP A 196 -18.70 24.32 -26.76
CA ASP A 196 -19.18 23.44 -25.70
C ASP A 196 -18.81 23.83 -24.26
N PHE A 197 -18.41 25.08 -24.03
CA PHE A 197 -18.00 25.61 -22.72
C PHE A 197 -16.89 24.80 -22.03
N GLY A 198 -16.08 24.08 -22.81
CA GLY A 198 -14.93 23.30 -22.31
C GLY A 198 -15.27 21.96 -21.69
N ILE A 199 -16.46 21.40 -21.93
CA ILE A 199 -16.82 20.03 -21.55
C ILE A 199 -16.30 19.08 -22.62
N ASP A 200 -15.56 18.05 -22.20
CA ASP A 200 -14.94 17.06 -23.10
C ASP A 200 -15.76 15.75 -23.15
N GLY A 201 -16.69 15.57 -22.19
CA GLY A 201 -17.44 14.34 -22.04
C GLY A 201 -18.70 14.41 -21.20
N ILE A 202 -19.66 13.55 -21.53
CA ILE A 202 -20.83 13.28 -20.69
C ILE A 202 -20.94 11.78 -20.45
N ILE A 203 -21.04 11.40 -19.18
CA ILE A 203 -21.30 10.04 -18.72
C ILE A 203 -22.73 9.97 -18.20
N TYR A 204 -23.50 9.01 -18.71
CA TYR A 204 -24.85 8.73 -18.23
C TYR A 204 -24.81 7.66 -17.14
N GLN A 205 -25.38 7.94 -15.96
CA GLN A 205 -25.41 7.00 -14.83
C GLN A 205 -26.61 6.05 -14.88
N ASP A 206 -27.61 6.35 -15.69
CA ASP A 206 -28.82 5.56 -15.86
C ASP A 206 -29.21 5.42 -17.33
N LYS A 207 -30.03 4.41 -17.64
CA LYS A 207 -30.49 4.09 -19.00
C LYS A 207 -31.37 5.17 -19.64
N LEU A 208 -32.07 5.97 -18.85
CA LEU A 208 -32.93 7.05 -19.34
C LEU A 208 -32.10 8.31 -19.66
N GLY A 209 -30.84 8.35 -19.24
CA GLY A 209 -29.92 9.45 -19.48
C GLY A 209 -30.23 10.70 -18.65
N ILE A 210 -30.95 10.55 -17.53
CA ILE A 210 -31.39 11.66 -16.68
C ILE A 210 -30.22 12.17 -15.84
N ASP A 211 -29.53 11.25 -15.18
CA ASP A 211 -28.41 11.52 -14.31
C ASP A 211 -27.10 11.51 -15.11
N ARG A 212 -26.46 12.68 -15.16
CA ARG A 212 -25.34 12.99 -16.05
C ARG A 212 -24.16 13.50 -15.25
N ILE A 213 -23.01 12.87 -15.45
CA ILE A 213 -21.71 13.35 -14.96
C ILE A 213 -20.97 13.97 -16.12
N TYR A 214 -20.60 15.24 -15.97
CA TYR A 214 -19.83 15.96 -16.97
C TYR A 214 -18.34 15.81 -16.68
N VAL A 215 -17.56 15.57 -17.72
CA VAL A 215 -16.12 15.33 -17.64
C VAL A 215 -15.38 16.46 -18.35
N GLN A 216 -14.35 16.97 -17.70
CA GLN A 216 -13.37 17.85 -18.31
C GLN A 216 -11.97 17.29 -18.07
N ALA A 217 -11.20 17.09 -19.14
CA ALA A 217 -9.88 16.49 -19.16
C ALA A 217 -8.86 17.51 -19.72
N LYS A 218 -8.07 18.12 -18.84
CA LYS A 218 -7.03 19.09 -19.25
C LYS A 218 -5.62 18.52 -19.13
N LYS A 219 -4.97 18.31 -20.27
CA LYS A 219 -3.55 17.96 -20.34
C LYS A 219 -2.65 19.16 -20.06
N TRP A 220 -2.03 19.18 -18.89
CA TRP A 220 -1.11 20.24 -18.46
C TRP A 220 0.27 19.62 -18.17
N ASN A 221 1.33 20.36 -18.46
CA ASN A 221 2.69 19.90 -18.15
C ASN A 221 2.98 20.18 -16.67
N ASP A 222 3.61 21.31 -16.35
CA ASP A 222 4.10 21.58 -14.99
C ASP A 222 3.34 22.67 -14.25
N ASN A 223 2.55 23.47 -14.98
CA ASN A 223 1.70 24.48 -14.36
C ASN A 223 0.63 23.80 -13.51
N LYS A 224 0.39 24.29 -12.29
CA LYS A 224 -0.72 23.82 -11.46
C LYS A 224 -2.04 24.41 -11.95
N VAL A 225 -3.10 23.61 -11.94
CA VAL A 225 -4.46 24.06 -12.27
C VAL A 225 -4.94 25.05 -11.22
N GLN A 226 -5.32 26.24 -11.68
CA GLN A 226 -5.71 27.37 -10.84
C GLN A 226 -7.20 27.36 -10.53
N SER A 227 -7.61 28.10 -9.50
CA SER A 227 -9.01 28.22 -9.08
C SER A 227 -9.93 28.76 -10.18
N LYS A 228 -9.38 29.55 -11.12
CA LYS A 228 -10.12 30.05 -12.29
C LYS A 228 -10.68 28.91 -13.12
N GLU A 229 -9.87 27.89 -13.43
CA GLU A 229 -10.31 26.75 -14.26
C GLU A 229 -11.46 25.98 -13.62
N ILE A 230 -11.44 25.86 -12.29
CA ILE A 230 -12.51 25.19 -11.54
C ILE A 230 -13.79 26.04 -11.52
N ARG A 231 -13.67 27.37 -11.38
CA ARG A 231 -14.83 28.27 -11.48
C ARG A 231 -15.45 28.25 -12.88
N ASP A 232 -14.62 28.24 -13.91
CA ASP A 232 -15.08 28.16 -15.30
C ASP A 232 -15.83 26.85 -15.52
N PHE A 233 -15.29 25.72 -15.03
CA PHE A 233 -15.97 24.42 -15.07
C PHE A 233 -17.32 24.44 -14.32
N ILE A 234 -17.38 24.98 -13.10
CA ILE A 234 -18.63 25.17 -12.35
C ILE A 234 -19.65 25.97 -13.16
N GLY A 235 -19.20 27.04 -13.83
CA GLY A 235 -20.05 27.86 -14.71
C GLY A 235 -20.62 27.03 -15.86
N SER A 236 -19.78 26.23 -16.51
CA SER A 236 -20.21 25.33 -17.60
C SER A 236 -21.23 24.29 -17.13
N LEU A 237 -21.04 23.68 -15.95
CA LEU A 237 -22.00 22.76 -15.35
C LEU A 237 -23.37 23.44 -15.14
N SER A 238 -23.35 24.66 -14.58
CA SER A 238 -24.56 25.43 -14.29
C SER A 238 -25.33 25.78 -15.56
N LEU A 239 -24.63 26.19 -16.63
CA LEU A 239 -25.23 26.49 -17.94
C LEU A 239 -25.86 25.25 -18.60
N ARG A 240 -25.35 24.05 -18.29
CA ARG A 240 -25.85 22.76 -18.80
C ARG A 240 -26.92 22.13 -17.88
N GLY A 241 -27.28 22.80 -16.78
CA GLY A 241 -28.31 22.34 -15.86
C GLY A 241 -27.91 21.13 -15.02
N THR A 242 -26.62 20.93 -14.76
CA THR A 242 -26.11 19.89 -13.85
C THR A 242 -25.27 20.51 -12.73
N ASN A 243 -25.09 19.75 -11.67
CA ASN A 243 -24.22 20.08 -10.54
C ASN A 243 -23.15 18.99 -10.30
N LYS A 244 -23.07 17.95 -11.14
CA LYS A 244 -22.12 16.84 -11.02
C LYS A 244 -21.05 16.90 -12.11
N GLY A 245 -19.79 16.88 -11.71
CA GLY A 245 -18.69 16.85 -12.67
C GLY A 245 -17.40 16.27 -12.13
N VAL A 246 -16.56 15.80 -13.06
CA VAL A 246 -15.20 15.33 -12.78
C VAL A 246 -14.22 16.14 -13.61
N PHE A 247 -13.26 16.77 -12.95
CA PHE A 247 -12.17 17.48 -13.59
C PHE A 247 -10.89 16.67 -13.44
N ILE A 248 -10.28 16.30 -14.56
CA ILE A 248 -9.14 15.40 -14.64
C ILE A 248 -7.97 16.13 -15.31
N THR A 249 -6.77 16.02 -14.74
CA THR A 249 -5.57 16.64 -15.30
C THR A 249 -4.33 15.79 -15.11
N THR A 250 -3.35 15.93 -16.00
CA THR A 250 -2.00 15.38 -15.85
C THR A 250 -1.11 16.18 -14.89
N SER A 251 -1.59 17.33 -14.40
CA SER A 251 -0.86 18.19 -13.45
C SER A 251 -1.47 18.10 -12.04
N ARG A 252 -1.10 19.02 -11.14
CA ARG A 252 -1.65 19.16 -9.79
C ARG A 252 -2.56 20.38 -9.70
N PHE A 253 -3.50 20.34 -8.76
CA PHE A 253 -4.32 21.51 -8.39
C PHE A 253 -3.59 22.38 -7.37
N THR A 254 -3.90 23.69 -7.36
CA THR A 254 -3.55 24.55 -6.24
C THR A 254 -4.52 24.34 -5.07
N ASP A 255 -4.12 24.70 -3.85
CA ASP A 255 -4.99 24.61 -2.68
C ASP A 255 -6.28 25.43 -2.86
N ASP A 256 -6.19 26.57 -3.53
CA ASP A 256 -7.35 27.40 -3.85
C ASP A 256 -8.29 26.73 -4.86
N ALA A 257 -7.75 25.99 -5.84
CA ALA A 257 -8.57 25.20 -6.75
C ALA A 257 -9.30 24.06 -6.02
N LEU A 258 -8.61 23.37 -5.10
CA LEU A 258 -9.21 22.33 -4.24
C LEU A 258 -10.32 22.90 -3.34
N LYS A 259 -10.09 24.07 -2.74
CA LYS A 259 -11.11 24.78 -1.94
C LYS A 259 -12.30 25.16 -2.80
N THR A 260 -12.05 25.75 -3.98
CA THR A 260 -13.09 26.20 -4.92
C THR A 260 -14.07 25.08 -5.27
N ALA A 261 -13.58 23.87 -5.55
CA ALA A 261 -14.44 22.72 -5.87
C ALA A 261 -15.38 22.32 -4.71
N LYS A 262 -15.04 22.67 -3.46
CA LYS A 262 -15.81 22.35 -2.25
C LYS A 262 -16.64 23.52 -1.72
N MET A 263 -16.55 24.71 -2.32
CA MET A 263 -17.19 25.92 -1.80
C MET A 263 -18.73 25.87 -1.85
N ASN A 264 -19.31 25.21 -2.86
CA ASN A 264 -20.76 25.08 -3.00
C ASN A 264 -21.20 23.64 -2.66
N PRO A 265 -21.90 23.41 -1.53
CA PRO A 265 -22.37 22.09 -1.15
C PRO A 265 -23.37 21.45 -2.12
N GLN A 266 -24.03 22.26 -2.97
CA GLN A 266 -24.96 21.75 -3.98
C GLN A 266 -24.22 21.17 -5.19
N ASN A 267 -22.93 21.46 -5.37
CA ASN A 267 -22.11 20.93 -6.45
C ASN A 267 -21.32 19.71 -5.99
N THR A 268 -21.36 18.64 -6.77
CA THR A 268 -20.52 17.46 -6.57
C THR A 268 -19.41 17.45 -7.63
N ILE A 269 -18.27 18.05 -7.27
CA ILE A 269 -17.13 18.17 -8.18
C ILE A 269 -15.96 17.33 -7.66
N ILE A 270 -15.57 16.33 -8.43
CA ILE A 270 -14.43 15.48 -8.13
C ILE A 270 -13.23 15.96 -8.93
N LEU A 271 -12.13 16.22 -8.24
CA LEU A 271 -10.86 16.58 -8.85
C LEU A 271 -9.91 15.36 -8.85
N ILE A 272 -9.36 15.04 -10.01
CA ILE A 272 -8.38 13.96 -10.21
C ILE A 272 -7.11 14.58 -10.80
N ASP A 273 -6.04 14.60 -10.00
CA ASP A 273 -4.73 15.12 -10.41
C ASP A 273 -3.84 14.02 -10.99
N GLY A 274 -2.68 14.40 -11.52
CA GLY A 274 -1.78 13.48 -12.23
C GLY A 274 -1.41 12.21 -11.46
N PRO A 275 -0.99 12.28 -10.19
CA PRO A 275 -0.72 11.08 -9.39
C PRO A 275 -1.96 10.20 -9.22
N LYS A 276 -3.09 10.77 -8.81
CA LYS A 276 -4.33 9.99 -8.61
C LYS A 276 -4.83 9.37 -9.91
N LEU A 277 -4.68 10.08 -11.03
CA LEU A 277 -4.97 9.59 -12.36
C LEU A 277 -4.10 8.37 -12.70
N ALA A 278 -2.80 8.43 -12.42
CA ALA A 278 -1.88 7.32 -12.65
C ALA A 278 -2.19 6.11 -11.76
N ASP A 279 -2.50 6.35 -10.47
CA ASP A 279 -2.91 5.30 -9.54
C ASP A 279 -4.17 4.58 -10.04
N PHE A 280 -5.20 5.33 -10.48
CA PHE A 280 -6.40 4.74 -11.06
C PHE A 280 -6.09 3.97 -12.35
N ALA A 281 -5.29 4.53 -13.25
CA ALA A 281 -4.92 3.84 -14.47
C ALA A 281 -4.22 2.51 -14.20
N ILE A 282 -3.32 2.46 -13.21
CA ILE A 282 -2.68 1.21 -12.79
C ILE A 282 -3.70 0.24 -12.18
N GLN A 283 -4.52 0.73 -11.24
CA GLN A 283 -5.52 -0.07 -10.54
C GLN A 283 -6.52 -0.75 -11.51
N PHE A 284 -6.96 -0.02 -12.53
CA PHE A 284 -7.94 -0.48 -13.52
C PHE A 284 -7.31 -1.03 -14.80
N ASN A 285 -5.98 -1.26 -14.82
CA ASN A 285 -5.23 -1.81 -15.95
C ASN A 285 -5.40 -1.03 -17.27
N VAL A 286 -5.44 0.29 -17.21
CA VAL A 286 -5.58 1.17 -18.37
C VAL A 286 -4.24 1.81 -18.72
N GLY A 287 -3.73 1.52 -19.92
CA GLY A 287 -2.41 2.00 -20.36
C GLY A 287 -1.22 1.26 -19.72
N VAL A 288 -1.48 0.22 -18.92
CA VAL A 288 -0.48 -0.67 -18.32
C VAL A 288 -0.86 -2.13 -18.57
N GLN A 289 0.06 -3.04 -18.30
CA GLN A 289 -0.11 -4.47 -18.53
C GLN A 289 0.58 -5.29 -17.43
N VAL A 290 -0.07 -6.37 -17.00
CA VAL A 290 0.48 -7.30 -16.01
C VAL A 290 1.62 -8.10 -16.65
N LYS A 291 2.86 -7.77 -16.29
CA LYS A 291 4.05 -8.48 -16.80
C LYS A 291 4.25 -9.84 -16.15
N LYS A 292 3.96 -9.95 -14.84
CA LYS A 292 4.12 -11.17 -14.03
C LYS A 292 3.31 -11.06 -12.74
N GLN A 293 2.79 -12.18 -12.26
CA GLN A 293 2.08 -12.30 -10.98
C GLN A 293 2.87 -13.21 -10.04
N TYR A 294 2.95 -12.82 -8.77
CA TYR A 294 3.57 -13.59 -7.70
C TYR A 294 2.53 -13.86 -6.61
N GLU A 295 2.46 -15.11 -6.14
CA GLU A 295 1.56 -15.51 -5.05
C GLU A 295 2.39 -15.80 -3.79
N LEU A 296 2.04 -15.14 -2.69
CA LEU A 296 2.57 -15.47 -1.37
C LEU A 296 1.62 -16.46 -0.70
N LYS A 297 2.16 -17.59 -0.26
CA LYS A 297 1.41 -18.64 0.42
C LYS A 297 1.73 -18.62 1.91
N ASP A 298 0.71 -18.78 2.73
CA ASP A 298 0.83 -19.03 4.16
C ASP A 298 0.31 -20.44 4.47
N LEU A 299 0.73 -20.99 5.60
CA LEU A 299 0.28 -22.29 6.06
C LEU A 299 -1.13 -22.16 6.64
N ASP A 300 -2.10 -22.84 6.03
CA ASP A 300 -3.47 -22.89 6.52
C ASP A 300 -3.54 -23.73 7.80
N GLN A 301 -3.43 -23.07 8.95
CA GLN A 301 -3.47 -23.74 10.25
C GLN A 301 -4.85 -24.36 10.54
N ASP A 302 -5.94 -23.76 10.06
CA ASP A 302 -7.30 -24.26 10.30
C ASP A 302 -7.48 -25.64 9.65
N PHE A 303 -6.95 -25.81 8.43
CA PHE A 303 -6.90 -27.12 7.77
C PHE A 303 -6.19 -28.21 8.59
N PHE A 304 -5.09 -27.87 9.28
CA PHE A 304 -4.35 -28.85 10.10
C PHE A 304 -4.96 -29.08 11.49
N ASP A 305 -5.68 -28.10 12.05
CA ASP A 305 -6.39 -28.27 13.32
C ASP A 305 -7.58 -29.26 13.17
N GLU A 306 -8.11 -29.45 11.96
CA GLU A 306 -9.22 -30.36 11.63
C GLU A 306 -8.79 -31.79 11.21
N LEU A 307 -7.48 -32.05 11.04
CA LEU A 307 -6.92 -33.37 10.70
C LEU A 307 -6.79 -34.29 11.92
#